data_AF-A0A395JRD3-F1
#
_entry.id   AF-A0A395JRD3-F1
#
_cell.length_a   1.000
_cell.length_b   1.000
_cell.length_c   1.000
_cell.angle_alpha   90.00
_cell.angle_beta   90.00
_cell.angle_gamma   90.00
#
_symmetry.space_group_name_H-M   'P 1'
#
loop_
_entity.id
_entity.type
_entity.pdbx_description
1 polymer ?
#
loop_
_entity_poly.entity_id
_entity_poly.type
_entity_poly.pdbx_seq_one_letter_code
_entity_poly.pdbx_strand_id
1 'polypeptide(L)'
;MKRLFLTMVDQHQQLVYSQAMFILANKADAEDATQETYERFWAALNKPRPGKEFTSESAKAWLLHVVRNLCIDKLRRRKPTTTQELDEFENQSSHSKPVTELMSKQMNSWLGRAIKKLKEPYRSLIILADLQQRSIKDVARTLNLNENQAKVYIHRGRRQLRGFLQGIEL
;
A
#
# COMPACT_ATOMS: atom_id res chain seq x y z
N MET A 1 1.56 22.24 -17.09
CA MET A 1 2.32 21.23 -16.32
C MET A 1 2.37 21.50 -14.82
N LYS A 2 2.92 22.64 -14.36
CA LYS A 2 3.01 22.97 -12.91
C LYS A 2 1.66 22.93 -12.16
N ARG A 3 0.60 23.53 -12.72
CA ARG A 3 -0.74 23.54 -12.11
C ARG A 3 -1.33 22.13 -11.97
N LEU A 4 -1.25 21.32 -13.04
CA LEU A 4 -1.73 19.94 -13.04
C LEU A 4 -1.02 19.10 -11.98
N PHE A 5 0.30 19.24 -11.87
CA PHE A 5 1.07 18.56 -10.82
C PHE A 5 0.59 18.93 -9.42
N LEU A 6 0.48 20.23 -9.10
CA LEU A 6 0.03 20.69 -7.79
C LEU A 6 -1.36 20.16 -7.44
N THR A 7 -2.30 20.16 -8.40
CA THR A 7 -3.63 19.58 -8.21
C THR A 7 -3.56 18.09 -7.88
N MET A 8 -2.68 17.33 -8.55
CA MET A 8 -2.53 15.89 -8.29
C MET A 8 -1.81 15.60 -6.97
N VAL A 9 -0.86 16.45 -6.56
CA VAL A 9 -0.25 16.37 -5.23
C VAL A 9 -1.33 16.59 -4.16
N ASP A 10 -2.05 17.69 -4.25
CA ASP A 10 -3.07 18.05 -3.26
C ASP A 10 -4.14 16.96 -3.10
N GLN A 11 -4.61 16.39 -4.21
CA GLN A 11 -5.61 15.33 -4.22
C GLN A 11 -5.13 14.00 -3.62
N HIS A 12 -3.85 13.66 -3.78
CA HIS A 12 -3.37 12.28 -3.54
C HIS A 12 -2.30 12.17 -2.46
N GLN A 13 -1.75 13.27 -1.93
CA GLN A 13 -0.62 13.29 -0.99
C GLN A 13 -0.90 12.46 0.27
N GLN A 14 -2.09 12.61 0.85
CA GLN A 14 -2.46 11.90 2.06
C GLN A 14 -2.53 10.39 1.80
N LEU A 15 -3.03 9.99 0.64
CA LEU A 15 -3.16 8.58 0.26
C LEU A 15 -1.79 7.94 -0.02
N VAL A 16 -0.93 8.63 -0.76
CA VAL A 16 0.44 8.18 -1.06
C VAL A 16 1.24 8.02 0.23
N TYR A 17 1.22 9.03 1.08
CA TYR A 17 1.89 9.00 2.39
C TYR A 17 1.34 7.90 3.30
N SER A 18 0.01 7.76 3.38
CA SER A 18 -0.62 6.70 4.19
C SER A 18 -0.22 5.30 3.72
N GLN A 19 -0.09 5.09 2.41
CA GLN A 19 0.39 3.83 1.86
C GLN A 19 1.86 3.59 2.20
N ALA A 20 2.72 4.61 2.10
CA ALA A 20 4.12 4.50 2.48
C ALA A 20 4.27 4.17 3.97
N MET A 21 3.54 4.88 4.83
CA MET A 21 3.49 4.63 6.28
C MET A 21 3.00 3.21 6.60
N PHE A 22 1.99 2.72 5.88
CA PHE A 22 1.47 1.37 6.08
C PHE A 22 2.51 0.29 5.76
N ILE A 23 3.32 0.48 4.71
CA ILE A 23 4.31 -0.51 4.26
C ILE A 23 5.60 -0.43 5.08
N LEU A 24 6.11 0.79 5.33
CA LEU A 24 7.43 1.00 5.93
C LEU A 24 7.40 1.05 7.45
N ALA A 25 6.26 1.43 8.05
CA ALA A 25 6.09 1.65 9.48
C ALA A 25 7.19 2.56 10.10
N ASN A 26 7.78 3.45 9.30
CA ASN A 26 8.80 4.40 9.69
C ASN A 26 8.51 5.73 9.00
N LYS A 27 8.46 6.80 9.79
CA LYS A 27 8.09 8.13 9.31
C LYS A 27 9.07 8.67 8.26
N ALA A 28 10.37 8.67 8.56
CA ALA A 28 11.39 9.22 7.67
C ALA A 28 11.40 8.52 6.31
N ASP A 29 11.37 7.18 6.31
CA ASP A 29 11.33 6.43 5.05
C ASP A 29 10.03 6.63 4.27
N ALA A 30 8.90 6.83 4.96
CA ALA A 30 7.62 7.08 4.31
C ALA A 30 7.56 8.48 3.69
N GLU A 31 8.11 9.49 4.36
CA GLU A 31 8.28 10.84 3.82
C GLU A 31 9.18 10.81 2.58
N ASP A 32 10.33 10.13 2.65
CA ASP A 32 11.27 10.00 1.54
C ASP A 32 10.66 9.25 0.35
N ALA A 33 9.99 8.11 0.58
CA ALA A 33 9.30 7.38 -0.49
C ALA A 33 8.16 8.19 -1.13
N THR A 34 7.47 9.02 -0.34
CA THR A 34 6.42 9.92 -0.84
C THR A 34 7.02 11.02 -1.71
N GLN A 35 8.09 11.66 -1.25
CA GLN A 35 8.80 12.69 -2.01
C GLN A 35 9.32 12.13 -3.35
N GLU A 36 10.05 11.02 -3.31
CA GLU A 36 10.60 10.38 -4.51
C GLU A 36 9.48 9.96 -5.49
N THR A 37 8.32 9.55 -4.98
CA THR A 37 7.14 9.27 -5.82
C THR A 37 6.70 10.49 -6.61
N TYR A 38 6.65 11.67 -5.98
CA TYR A 38 6.23 12.90 -6.63
C TYR A 38 7.31 13.48 -7.56
N GLU A 39 8.59 13.30 -7.26
CA GLU A 39 9.68 13.63 -8.17
C GLU A 39 9.59 12.81 -9.47
N ARG A 40 9.38 11.49 -9.33
CA ARG A 40 9.16 10.60 -10.48
C ARG A 40 7.89 10.98 -11.23
N PHE A 41 6.84 11.41 -10.53
CA PHE A 41 5.59 11.85 -11.16
C PHE A 41 5.78 13.14 -11.97
N TRP A 42 6.51 14.11 -11.43
CA TRP A 42 6.88 15.34 -12.14
C TRP A 42 7.65 15.04 -13.44
N ALA A 43 8.64 14.15 -13.35
CA ALA A 43 9.38 13.69 -14.54
C ALA A 43 8.48 12.97 -15.54
N ALA A 44 7.52 12.15 -15.07
CA ALA A 44 6.59 11.43 -15.93
C ALA A 44 5.57 12.33 -16.62
N LEU A 45 5.14 13.42 -15.95
CA LEU A 45 4.29 14.44 -16.55
C LEU A 45 5.01 15.14 -17.69
N ASN A 46 6.27 15.56 -17.49
CA ASN A 46 7.03 16.34 -18.49
C ASN A 46 7.46 15.54 -19.74
N LYS A 47 7.19 14.23 -19.82
CA LYS A 47 7.46 13.42 -21.01
C LYS A 47 6.33 13.55 -22.04
N PRO A 48 6.63 13.86 -23.31
CA PRO A 48 5.62 13.89 -24.37
C PRO A 48 4.93 12.53 -24.48
N ARG A 49 3.59 12.52 -24.42
CA ARG A 49 2.77 11.32 -24.65
C ARG A 49 1.65 11.65 -25.64
N PRO A 50 1.78 11.28 -26.92
CA PRO A 50 0.71 11.50 -27.88
C PRO A 50 -0.55 10.70 -27.43
N GLY A 51 -1.67 11.41 -27.26
CA GLY A 51 -2.99 10.82 -26.99
C GLY A 51 -3.24 10.28 -25.58
N LYS A 52 -2.37 10.54 -24.58
CA LYS A 52 -2.59 10.10 -23.20
C LYS A 52 -2.33 11.23 -22.19
N GLU A 53 -3.41 11.83 -21.72
CA GLU A 53 -3.38 12.75 -20.58
C GLU A 53 -3.51 11.99 -19.25
N PHE A 54 -2.91 12.52 -18.20
CA PHE A 54 -3.14 12.02 -16.84
C PHE A 54 -4.50 12.50 -16.35
N THR A 55 -5.48 11.60 -16.35
CA THR A 55 -6.71 11.75 -15.55
C THR A 55 -6.38 11.60 -14.06
N SER A 56 -7.22 12.12 -13.16
CA SER A 56 -7.01 11.96 -11.71
C SER A 56 -6.94 10.48 -11.30
N GLU A 57 -7.76 9.60 -11.90
CA GLU A 57 -7.73 8.16 -11.62
C GLU A 57 -6.43 7.48 -12.10
N SER A 58 -5.96 7.82 -13.31
CA SER A 58 -4.71 7.25 -13.83
C SER A 58 -3.49 7.76 -13.07
N ALA A 59 -3.52 9.02 -12.61
CA ALA A 59 -2.50 9.58 -11.72
C ALA A 59 -2.48 8.88 -10.36
N LYS A 60 -3.64 8.69 -9.73
CA LYS A 60 -3.79 7.93 -8.49
C LYS A 60 -3.20 6.53 -8.62
N ALA A 61 -3.63 5.76 -9.63
CA ALA A 61 -3.15 4.39 -9.84
C ALA A 61 -1.62 4.32 -10.03
N TRP A 62 -1.06 5.29 -10.76
CA TRP A 62 0.38 5.41 -11.00
C TRP A 62 1.14 5.78 -9.72
N LEU A 63 0.69 6.78 -8.97
CA LEU A 63 1.32 7.22 -7.71
C LEU A 63 1.37 6.08 -6.68
N LEU A 64 0.25 5.38 -6.49
CA LEU A 64 0.17 4.24 -5.56
C LEU A 64 1.04 3.05 -6.00
N HIS A 65 1.32 2.91 -7.29
CA HIS A 65 2.21 1.88 -7.82
C HIS A 65 3.66 2.24 -7.55
N VAL A 66 4.06 3.48 -7.84
CA VAL A 66 5.43 3.94 -7.63
C VAL A 66 5.80 3.94 -6.17
N VAL A 67 4.97 4.50 -5.28
CA VAL A 67 5.26 4.52 -3.84
C VAL A 67 5.38 3.10 -3.26
N ARG A 68 4.55 2.16 -3.73
CA ARG A 68 4.66 0.75 -3.32
C ARG A 68 6.02 0.18 -3.67
N ASN A 69 6.45 0.33 -4.92
CA ASN A 69 7.71 -0.26 -5.38
C ASN A 69 8.89 0.34 -4.61
N LEU A 70 8.91 1.65 -4.38
CA LEU A 70 9.91 2.30 -3.54
C LEU A 70 9.95 1.73 -2.12
N CYS A 71 8.77 1.55 -1.50
CA CYS A 71 8.70 0.98 -0.17
C CYS A 71 9.21 -0.47 -0.12
N ILE A 72 8.83 -1.31 -1.11
CA ILE A 72 9.29 -2.70 -1.19
C ILE A 72 10.80 -2.77 -1.44
N ASP A 73 11.34 -1.91 -2.30
CA ASP A 73 12.79 -1.84 -2.56
C ASP A 73 13.56 -1.43 -1.30
N LYS A 74 13.06 -0.45 -0.55
CA LYS A 74 13.62 -0.06 0.76
C LYS A 74 13.59 -1.22 1.76
N LEU A 75 12.48 -1.92 1.90
CA LEU A 75 12.38 -3.09 2.78
C LEU A 75 13.34 -4.22 2.37
N ARG A 76 13.54 -4.44 1.07
CA ARG A 76 14.49 -5.44 0.56
C ARG A 76 15.93 -5.07 0.90
N ARG A 77 16.29 -3.78 0.80
CA ARG A 77 17.63 -3.27 1.16
C ARG A 77 17.90 -3.27 2.67
N ARG A 78 16.87 -3.14 3.49
CA ARG A 78 16.97 -3.22 4.96
C ARG A 78 17.28 -4.64 5.47
N LYS A 79 16.94 -5.67 4.70
CA LYS A 79 17.34 -7.03 5.04
C LYS A 79 18.81 -7.24 4.66
N PRO A 80 19.70 -7.58 5.60
CA PRO A 80 21.00 -8.12 5.24
C PRO A 80 20.76 -9.33 4.33
N THR A 81 21.57 -9.49 3.29
CA THR A 81 21.49 -10.66 2.42
C THR A 81 22.03 -11.86 3.18
N THR A 82 21.25 -12.42 4.09
CA THR A 82 21.49 -13.72 4.70
C THR A 82 20.15 -14.33 5.11
N THR A 83 20.07 -15.61 4.85
CA THR A 83 19.01 -16.60 5.07
C THR A 83 18.32 -16.48 6.44
N GLN A 84 17.05 -16.92 6.48
CA GLN A 84 16.19 -17.37 7.59
C GLN A 84 16.48 -16.96 9.06
N GLU A 85 15.38 -16.85 9.83
CA GLU A 85 15.30 -16.54 11.28
C GLU A 85 15.34 -15.04 11.58
N LEU A 86 14.72 -14.47 12.61
CA LEU A 86 13.62 -14.76 13.54
C LEU A 86 13.31 -13.37 14.16
N ASP A 87 12.11 -13.24 14.70
CA ASP A 87 11.71 -12.37 15.83
C ASP A 87 11.96 -10.85 15.90
N GLU A 88 11.04 -10.25 16.68
CA GLU A 88 11.13 -8.98 17.41
C GLU A 88 11.39 -7.69 16.63
N PHE A 89 10.32 -6.90 16.47
CA PHE A 89 10.45 -5.46 16.71
C PHE A 89 9.18 -4.95 17.42
N GLU A 90 9.39 -4.59 18.68
CA GLU A 90 8.43 -4.08 19.65
C GLU A 90 7.79 -2.73 19.27
N ASN A 91 6.58 -2.57 19.79
CA ASN A 91 5.86 -1.38 20.25
C ASN A 91 6.52 0.02 20.17
N GLN A 92 5.72 1.00 19.71
CA GLN A 92 5.46 2.33 20.32
C GLN A 92 4.50 3.11 19.39
N SER A 93 3.49 3.89 19.79
CA SER A 93 2.92 4.25 21.10
C SER A 93 1.56 4.96 20.87
N SER A 94 0.64 4.77 21.81
CA SER A 94 -0.72 5.33 21.91
C SER A 94 -0.77 6.85 21.99
N HIS A 95 -1.79 7.51 21.41
CA HIS A 95 -2.31 8.83 21.81
C HIS A 95 -3.84 8.90 21.57
N SER A 96 -4.55 9.59 22.47
CA SER A 96 -5.95 9.36 22.89
C SER A 96 -7.06 10.17 22.16
N LYS A 97 -8.32 9.67 22.30
CA LYS A 97 -9.69 10.26 22.07
C LYS A 97 -10.29 10.13 20.64
N PRO A 98 -11.65 10.21 20.42
CA PRO A 98 -12.85 9.92 21.25
C PRO A 98 -13.59 8.60 20.86
N VAL A 99 -14.55 8.13 21.67
CA VAL A 99 -15.11 6.75 21.73
C VAL A 99 -15.69 6.17 20.41
N THR A 100 -16.26 6.99 19.54
CA THR A 100 -16.76 6.57 18.21
C THR A 100 -15.65 6.44 17.16
N GLU A 101 -14.61 7.26 17.29
CA GLU A 101 -13.38 7.17 16.50
C GLU A 101 -12.46 6.06 17.02
N LEU A 102 -12.58 5.70 18.30
CA LEU A 102 -11.92 4.54 18.92
C LEU A 102 -12.43 3.23 18.34
N MET A 103 -13.74 3.06 18.13
CA MET A 103 -14.26 1.85 17.48
C MET A 103 -13.81 1.72 16.03
N SER A 104 -13.78 2.82 15.27
CA SER A 104 -13.26 2.81 13.89
C SER A 104 -11.74 2.67 13.84
N LYS A 105 -10.98 3.28 14.76
CA LYS A 105 -9.52 3.06 14.94
C LYS A 105 -9.21 1.64 15.41
N GLN A 106 -10.00 1.06 16.31
CA GLN A 106 -9.85 -0.31 16.80
C GLN A 106 -10.18 -1.29 15.68
N MET A 107 -11.29 -1.10 14.96
CA MET A 107 -11.66 -1.90 13.79
C MET A 107 -10.62 -1.78 12.66
N ASN A 108 -10.09 -0.58 12.39
CA ASN A 108 -8.96 -0.37 11.49
C ASN A 108 -7.66 -1.00 12.01
N SER A 109 -7.43 -1.01 13.33
CA SER A 109 -6.26 -1.68 13.93
C SER A 109 -6.36 -3.19 13.83
N TRP A 110 -7.57 -3.76 13.96
CA TRP A 110 -7.80 -5.20 13.90
C TRP A 110 -7.71 -5.71 12.48
N LEU A 111 -8.29 -4.97 11.53
CA LEU A 111 -8.10 -5.22 10.11
C LEU A 111 -6.62 -5.10 9.72
N GLY A 112 -5.93 -4.05 10.18
CA GLY A 112 -4.49 -3.88 9.94
C GLY A 112 -3.65 -5.03 10.52
N ARG A 113 -3.94 -5.48 11.75
CA ARG A 113 -3.30 -6.63 12.38
C ARG A 113 -3.59 -7.94 11.62
N ALA A 114 -4.83 -8.15 11.21
CA ALA A 114 -5.23 -9.32 10.44
C ALA A 114 -4.57 -9.35 9.05
N ILE A 115 -4.45 -8.20 8.38
CA ILE A 115 -3.71 -8.07 7.12
C ILE A 115 -2.23 -8.36 7.32
N LYS A 116 -1.60 -7.88 8.41
CA LYS A 116 -0.19 -8.20 8.73
C LYS A 116 0.04 -9.71 8.92
N LYS A 117 -0.94 -10.45 9.44
CA LYS A 117 -0.88 -11.92 9.59
C LYS A 117 -0.91 -12.67 8.24
N LEU A 118 -1.43 -12.07 7.17
CA LEU A 118 -1.38 -12.70 5.85
C LEU A 118 0.07 -12.82 5.36
N LYS A 119 0.46 -14.00 4.85
CA LYS A 119 1.75 -14.19 4.17
C LYS A 119 1.68 -13.66 2.73
N GLU A 120 2.81 -13.31 2.16
CA GLU A 120 2.88 -13.05 0.71
C GLU A 120 2.62 -14.36 -0.08
N PRO A 121 2.03 -14.28 -1.29
CA PRO A 121 1.57 -13.07 -1.99
C PRO A 121 0.18 -12.56 -1.55
N TYR A 122 -0.51 -13.26 -0.64
CA TYR A 122 -1.89 -12.95 -0.26
C TYR A 122 -2.06 -11.56 0.33
N ARG A 123 -1.12 -11.13 1.17
CA ARG A 123 -1.13 -9.78 1.75
C ARG A 123 -1.12 -8.70 0.67
N SER A 124 -0.18 -8.77 -0.27
CA SER A 124 -0.12 -7.82 -1.38
C SER A 124 -1.37 -7.88 -2.25
N LEU A 125 -1.90 -9.08 -2.53
CA LEU A 125 -3.13 -9.25 -3.31
C LEU A 125 -4.33 -8.56 -2.66
N ILE A 126 -4.52 -8.74 -1.35
CA ILE A 126 -5.63 -8.14 -0.60
C ILE A 126 -5.48 -6.62 -0.53
N ILE A 127 -4.27 -6.11 -0.29
CA ILE A 127 -4.03 -4.66 -0.28
C ILE A 127 -4.34 -4.07 -1.66
N LEU A 128 -3.84 -4.67 -2.74
CA LEU A 128 -4.00 -4.15 -4.08
C LEU A 128 -5.45 -4.27 -4.59
N ALA A 129 -6.10 -5.40 -4.36
CA ALA A 129 -7.45 -5.66 -4.86
C ALA A 129 -8.54 -5.03 -3.98
N ASP A 130 -8.46 -5.20 -2.65
CA ASP A 130 -9.57 -4.85 -1.74
C ASP A 130 -9.40 -3.45 -1.13
N LEU A 131 -8.18 -3.05 -0.77
CA LEU A 131 -7.94 -1.73 -0.18
C LEU A 131 -7.73 -0.66 -1.26
N GLN A 132 -7.01 -1.00 -2.32
CA GLN A 132 -6.69 -0.07 -3.41
C GLN A 132 -7.64 -0.18 -4.61
N GLN A 133 -8.59 -1.13 -4.58
CA GLN A 133 -9.62 -1.30 -5.61
C GLN A 133 -9.04 -1.46 -7.03
N ARG A 134 -7.86 -2.07 -7.16
CA ARG A 134 -7.24 -2.32 -8.48
C ARG A 134 -7.93 -3.48 -9.18
N SER A 135 -7.96 -3.42 -10.51
CA SER A 135 -8.48 -4.52 -11.32
C SER A 135 -7.61 -5.76 -11.13
N ILE A 136 -8.23 -6.95 -11.15
CA ILE A 136 -7.54 -8.24 -11.01
C ILE A 136 -6.40 -8.37 -12.03
N LYS A 137 -6.62 -7.87 -13.25
CA LYS A 137 -5.63 -7.83 -14.32
C LYS A 137 -4.40 -6.99 -13.97
N ASP A 138 -4.58 -5.85 -13.32
CA ASP A 138 -3.47 -5.00 -12.89
C ASP A 138 -2.75 -5.56 -11.67
N VAL A 139 -3.48 -6.17 -10.75
CA VAL A 139 -2.89 -6.88 -9.60
C VAL A 139 -2.04 -8.06 -10.07
N ALA A 140 -2.55 -8.85 -11.01
CA ALA A 140 -1.83 -9.96 -11.62
C ALA A 140 -0.51 -9.50 -12.26
N ARG A 141 -0.56 -8.46 -13.10
CA ARG A 141 0.63 -7.84 -13.69
C ARG A 141 1.61 -7.30 -12.64
N THR A 142 1.10 -6.64 -11.60
CA THR A 142 1.93 -6.04 -10.53
C THR A 142 2.70 -7.09 -9.73
N LEU A 143 2.12 -8.29 -9.56
CA LEU A 143 2.70 -9.36 -8.76
C LEU A 143 3.34 -10.47 -9.61
N ASN A 144 3.47 -10.25 -10.91
CA ASN A 144 3.96 -11.25 -11.87
C ASN A 144 3.22 -12.60 -11.76
N LEU A 145 1.89 -12.52 -11.62
CA LEU A 145 0.96 -13.64 -11.60
C LEU A 145 0.12 -13.61 -12.87
N ASN A 146 -0.43 -14.75 -13.28
CA ASN A 146 -1.52 -14.73 -14.25
C ASN A 146 -2.86 -14.36 -13.56
N GLU A 147 -3.84 -13.90 -14.34
CA GLU A 147 -5.12 -13.41 -13.80
C GLU A 147 -5.88 -14.48 -13.00
N ASN A 148 -5.79 -15.75 -13.43
CA ASN A 148 -6.46 -16.85 -12.74
C ASN A 148 -5.80 -17.15 -11.38
N GLN A 149 -4.47 -17.13 -11.30
CA GLN A 149 -3.72 -17.24 -10.05
C GLN A 149 -4.06 -16.08 -9.11
N ALA A 150 -4.13 -14.84 -9.64
CA ALA A 150 -4.52 -13.67 -8.85
C ALA A 150 -5.93 -13.84 -8.26
N LYS A 151 -6.93 -14.28 -9.06
CA LYS A 151 -8.29 -14.57 -8.59
C LYS A 151 -8.31 -15.58 -7.46
N VAL A 152 -7.64 -16.72 -7.65
CA VAL A 152 -7.58 -17.80 -6.66
C VAL A 152 -6.91 -17.32 -5.38
N TYR A 153 -5.80 -16.59 -5.50
CA TYR A 153 -5.05 -16.14 -4.33
C TYR A 153 -5.77 -15.00 -3.60
N ILE A 154 -6.44 -14.08 -4.28
CA ILE A 154 -7.32 -13.09 -3.64
C ILE A 154 -8.41 -13.81 -2.83
N HIS A 155 -9.07 -14.81 -3.43
CA HIS A 155 -10.10 -15.56 -2.74
C HIS A 155 -9.56 -16.27 -1.47
N ARG A 156 -8.40 -16.93 -1.58
CA ARG A 156 -7.73 -17.58 -0.43
C ARG A 156 -7.29 -16.56 0.63
N GLY A 157 -6.77 -15.41 0.22
CA GLY A 157 -6.39 -14.31 1.11
C GLY A 157 -7.59 -13.76 1.89
N ARG A 158 -8.73 -13.56 1.23
CA ARG A 158 -9.98 -13.12 1.89
C ARG A 158 -10.47 -14.15 2.91
N ARG A 159 -10.35 -15.45 2.60
CA ARG A 159 -10.71 -16.53 3.54
C ARG A 159 -9.82 -16.53 4.78
N GLN A 160 -8.50 -16.40 4.61
CA GLN A 160 -7.56 -16.31 5.73
C GLN A 160 -7.82 -15.05 6.57
N LEU A 161 -8.05 -13.91 5.91
CA LEU A 161 -8.37 -12.66 6.60
C LEU A 161 -9.65 -12.79 7.44
N ARG A 162 -10.70 -13.43 6.89
CA ARG A 162 -11.94 -13.71 7.62
C ARG A 162 -11.67 -14.58 8.86
N GLY A 163 -10.85 -15.62 8.74
CA GLY A 163 -10.47 -16.46 9.89
C GLY A 163 -9.74 -15.65 10.98
N PHE A 164 -8.83 -14.75 10.60
CA PHE A 164 -8.15 -13.89 11.56
C PHE A 164 -9.05 -12.85 12.22
N LEU A 165 -10.12 -12.42 11.54
CA LEU A 165 -11.11 -11.50 12.08
C LEU A 165 -12.14 -12.20 12.97
N GLN A 166 -12.48 -13.46 12.69
CA GLN A 166 -13.40 -14.26 13.52
C GLN A 166 -12.77 -14.71 14.85
N GLY A 167 -11.45 -14.83 14.92
CA GLY A 167 -10.72 -15.12 16.17
C GLY A 167 -10.42 -13.89 17.03
N ILE A 168 -10.99 -12.73 16.70
CA ILE A 168 -10.93 -11.52 17.53
C ILE A 168 -12.30 -11.41 18.19
N GLU A 169 -12.43 -11.93 19.40
CA GLU A 169 -13.61 -11.63 20.23
C GLU A 169 -13.67 -10.11 20.44
N LEU A 170 -14.81 -9.53 20.08
CA LEU A 170 -15.16 -8.12 20.19
C LEU A 170 -15.42 -7.73 21.65
#